data_AF-A0A959Z6F7-F1
#
_entry.id   AF-A0A959Z6F7-F1
#
_cell.length_a   1.000
_cell.length_b   1.000
_cell.length_c   1.000
_cell.angle_alpha   90.00
_cell.angle_beta   90.00
_cell.angle_gamma   90.00
#
_symmetry.space_group_name_H-M   'P 1'
#
loop_
_entity.id
_entity.type
_entity.pdbx_description
1 polymer ?
#
loop_
_entity_poly.entity_id
_entity_poly.type
_entity_poly.pdbx_seq_one_letter_code
_entity_poly.pdbx_strand_id
1 'polypeptide(L)'
;MQQLINWLESHQLPCYYKQLLGIECLGCGMQTAFILLLKGELIESLKTYPALIPVMFLFSFLILHIIFKFRKGAVVLKISFIFTVSIMVLSYIIKHFIL
;
A
#
# COMPACT_ATOMS: atom_id res chain seq x y z
N MET A 1 18.72 8.07 -9.00
CA MET A 1 17.29 7.78 -8.72
C MET A 1 16.60 7.16 -9.93
N GLN A 2 16.74 7.72 -11.13
CA GLN A 2 16.08 7.22 -12.34
C GLN A 2 16.37 5.74 -12.68
N GLN A 3 17.63 5.28 -12.56
CA GLN A 3 17.98 3.88 -12.83
C GLN A 3 17.27 2.90 -11.89
N LEU A 4 17.11 3.25 -10.61
CA LEU A 4 16.38 2.44 -9.63
C LEU A 4 14.89 2.37 -9.98
N ILE A 5 14.29 3.50 -10.34
CA ILE A 5 12.86 3.57 -10.73
C ILE A 5 12.61 2.68 -11.95
N ASN A 6 13.42 2.81 -13.00
CA ASN A 6 13.28 2.00 -14.22
C ASN A 6 13.46 0.49 -13.94
N TRP A 7 14.35 0.14 -13.00
CA TRP A 7 14.52 -1.24 -12.56
C TRP A 7 13.26 -1.76 -11.84
N LEU A 8 12.68 -0.96 -10.93
CA LEU A 8 11.45 -1.31 -10.22
C LEU A 8 10.25 -1.47 -11.16
N GLU A 9 10.14 -0.62 -12.19
CA GLU A 9 9.06 -0.71 -13.19
C GLU A 9 9.16 -1.98 -14.04
N SER A 10 10.39 -2.36 -14.42
CA SER A 10 10.63 -3.56 -15.22
C SER A 10 10.51 -4.87 -14.41
N HIS A 11 10.57 -4.80 -13.09
CA HIS A 11 10.53 -5.97 -12.19
C HIS A 11 9.32 -5.96 -11.25
N GLN A 12 8.19 -5.40 -11.69
CA GLN A 12 6.94 -5.50 -10.94
C GLN A 12 6.46 -6.96 -10.88
N LEU A 13 5.99 -7.37 -9.70
CA LEU A 13 5.42 -8.70 -9.53
C LEU A 13 4.03 -8.72 -10.17
N PRO A 14 3.75 -9.69 -11.06
CA PRO A 14 2.41 -9.82 -11.61
C PRO A 14 1.42 -10.12 -10.49
N CYS A 15 0.24 -9.50 -10.56
CA CYS A 15 -0.86 -9.88 -9.69
C CYS A 15 -1.41 -11.23 -10.16
N TYR A 16 -1.06 -12.32 -9.46
CA TYR A 16 -1.52 -13.67 -9.80
C TYR A 16 -3.04 -13.79 -9.89
N TYR A 17 -3.78 -13.09 -9.02
CA TYR A 17 -5.25 -13.07 -9.08
C TYR A 17 -5.75 -12.47 -10.40
N LYS A 18 -5.13 -11.37 -10.86
CA LYS A 18 -5.49 -10.74 -12.13
C LYS A 18 -5.12 -11.62 -13.32
N GLN A 19 -3.96 -12.28 -13.27
CA GLN A 19 -3.49 -13.15 -14.34
C GLN A 19 -4.29 -14.45 -14.46
N LEU A 20 -4.65 -15.08 -13.34
CA LEU A 20 -5.30 -16.39 -13.33
C LEU A 20 -6.82 -16.30 -13.34
N LEU A 21 -7.40 -15.31 -12.63
CA LEU A 21 -8.84 -15.20 -12.41
C LEU A 21 -9.44 -13.96 -13.08
N GLY A 22 -8.63 -13.07 -13.64
CA GLY A 22 -9.10 -11.79 -14.20
C GLY A 22 -9.55 -10.78 -13.16
N ILE A 23 -9.38 -11.07 -11.86
CA ILE A 23 -9.88 -10.27 -10.74
C ILE A 23 -8.71 -9.59 -10.04
N GLU A 24 -8.82 -8.29 -9.76
CA GLU A 24 -7.80 -7.60 -8.97
C GLU A 24 -7.94 -7.99 -7.48
N CYS A 25 -6.84 -8.16 -6.76
CA CYS A 25 -6.90 -8.39 -5.31
C CYS A 25 -6.89 -7.06 -4.54
N LEU A 26 -7.16 -7.12 -3.22
CA LEU A 26 -7.15 -5.96 -2.32
C LEU A 26 -5.85 -5.13 -2.36
N GLY A 27 -4.72 -5.75 -2.70
CA GLY A 27 -3.41 -5.09 -2.79
C GLY A 27 -2.99 -4.71 -4.22
N CYS A 28 -3.83 -4.93 -5.23
CA CYS A 28 -3.50 -4.64 -6.61
C CYS A 28 -3.28 -3.14 -6.80
N GLY A 29 -2.12 -2.77 -7.38
CA GLY A 29 -1.72 -1.37 -7.56
C GLY A 29 -0.79 -0.81 -6.47
N MET A 30 -0.53 -1.54 -5.38
CA MET A 30 0.40 -1.10 -4.32
C MET A 30 1.81 -0.80 -4.86
N GLN A 31 2.36 -1.67 -5.71
CA GLN A 31 3.70 -1.49 -6.27
C GLN A 31 3.77 -0.26 -7.19
N THR A 32 2.76 -0.08 -8.04
CA THR A 32 2.68 1.09 -8.93
C THR A 32 2.53 2.39 -8.16
N ALA A 33 1.67 2.42 -7.14
CA ALA A 33 1.55 3.56 -6.24
C ALA A 33 2.89 3.88 -5.55
N PHE A 34 3.62 2.87 -5.09
CA PHE A 34 4.94 3.07 -4.49
C PHE A 34 5.95 3.66 -5.49
N ILE A 35 5.94 3.23 -6.75
CA ILE A 35 6.81 3.81 -7.79
C ILE A 35 6.42 5.27 -8.09
N LEU A 36 5.12 5.57 -8.19
CA LEU A 36 4.62 6.94 -8.37
C LEU A 36 5.04 7.84 -7.21
N LEU A 37 5.01 7.33 -5.98
CA LEU A 37 5.50 8.03 -4.80
C LEU A 37 7.01 8.34 -4.93
N LEU A 38 7.81 7.39 -5.40
CA LEU A 38 9.26 7.60 -5.66
C LEU A 38 9.54 8.60 -6.78
N LYS A 39 8.62 8.75 -7.75
CA LYS A 39 8.68 9.78 -8.80
C LYS A 39 8.25 11.18 -8.32
N GLY A 40 7.72 11.29 -7.10
CA GLY A 40 7.18 12.54 -6.55
C GLY A 40 5.72 12.81 -6.96
N GLU A 41 5.07 11.86 -7.63
CA GLU A 41 3.68 11.98 -8.09
C GLU A 41 2.70 11.56 -6.98
N LEU A 42 2.60 12.36 -5.92
CA LEU A 42 1.80 12.07 -4.74
C LEU A 42 0.31 11.85 -5.04
N ILE A 43 -0.27 12.68 -5.92
CA ILE A 43 -1.70 12.63 -6.25
C ILE A 43 -2.01 11.35 -7.03
N GLU A 44 -1.21 11.02 -8.04
CA GLU A 44 -1.35 9.79 -8.85
C GLU A 44 -1.14 8.55 -7.98
N SER A 45 -0.14 8.56 -7.09
CA SER A 45 0.09 7.48 -6.12
C SER A 45 -1.12 7.23 -5.24
N LEU A 46 -1.71 8.29 -4.66
CA LEU A 46 -2.87 8.18 -3.78
C LEU A 46 -4.14 7.75 -4.51
N LYS A 47 -4.33 8.21 -5.75
CA LYS A 47 -5.43 7.74 -6.60
C LYS A 47 -5.29 6.26 -6.94
N THR A 48 -4.06 5.80 -7.21
CA THR A 48 -3.76 4.41 -7.57
C THR A 48 -4.00 3.48 -6.40
N TYR A 49 -3.51 3.83 -5.20
CA TYR A 49 -3.67 3.01 -4.00
C TYR A 49 -3.70 3.89 -2.74
N PRO A 50 -4.89 4.36 -2.30
CA PRO A 50 -5.00 5.32 -1.19
C PRO A 50 -4.53 4.74 0.15
N ALA A 51 -4.57 3.41 0.30
CA ALA A 51 -4.07 2.72 1.47
C ALA A 51 -2.52 2.69 1.56
N LEU A 52 -1.77 3.16 0.55
CA LEU A 52 -0.30 3.12 0.55
C LEU A 52 0.30 3.84 1.76
N ILE A 53 -0.12 5.07 2.01
CA ILE A 53 0.44 5.91 3.08
C ILE A 53 0.12 5.32 4.48
N PRO A 54 -1.13 4.91 4.77
CA PRO A 54 -1.43 4.17 6.01
C PRO A 54 -0.60 2.89 6.18
N VAL A 55 -0.41 2.12 5.12
CA VAL A 55 0.43 0.90 5.12
C VAL A 55 1.88 1.24 5.45
N MET A 56 2.46 2.25 4.80
CA MET A 56 3.84 2.67 5.05
C MET A 56 4.03 3.16 6.50
N PHE A 57 3.06 3.91 7.03
CA PHE A 57 3.07 4.34 8.42
C PHE A 57 3.02 3.14 9.37
N LEU A 58 2.11 2.19 9.13
CA LEU A 58 1.96 0.99 9.95
C LEU A 58 3.26 0.20 10.02
N PHE A 59 3.90 -0.09 8.88
CA PHE A 59 5.14 -0.86 8.85
C PHE A 59 6.32 -0.10 9.46
N SER A 60 6.43 1.20 9.21
CA SER A 60 7.48 2.03 9.82
C SER A 60 7.33 2.08 11.34
N PHE A 61 6.11 2.28 11.83
CA PHE A 61 5.82 2.30 13.25
C PHE A 61 6.01 0.92 13.90
N LEU A 62 5.72 -0.17 13.18
CA LEU A 62 5.99 -1.54 13.65
C LEU A 62 7.48 -1.75 13.90
N ILE A 63 8.34 -1.36 12.96
CA ILE A 63 9.80 -1.47 13.11
C ILE A 63 10.27 -0.63 14.30
N LEU A 64 9.81 0.62 14.40
CA LEU A 64 10.14 1.48 15.54
C LEU A 64 9.66 0.90 16.87
N HIS A 65 8.46 0.30 16.91
CA HIS A 65 7.93 -0.31 18.12
C HIS A 65 8.73 -1.53 18.56
N ILE A 66 9.23 -2.34 17.63
CA ILE A 66 10.10 -3.50 17.93
C ILE A 66 11.42 -3.02 18.55
N ILE A 67 12.00 -1.92 18.05
CA ILE A 67 13.28 -1.38 18.54
C ILE A 67 13.10 -0.66 19.89
N PHE A 68 12.14 0.25 19.99
CA PHE A 68 11.97 1.16 21.14
C PHE A 68 10.99 0.65 22.20
N LYS A 69 10.23 -0.42 21.91
CA LYS A 69 9.26 -1.05 22.84
C LYS A 69 8.31 -0.05 23.52
N PHE A 70 7.73 0.86 22.75
CA PHE A 70 6.78 1.85 23.28
C PHE A 70 5.66 1.24 24.16
N ARG A 71 5.41 1.80 25.35
CA ARG A 71 4.37 1.28 26.29
C ARG A 71 2.99 1.08 25.66
N LYS A 72 2.58 1.97 24.76
CA LYS A 72 1.27 1.91 24.07
C LYS A 72 1.39 1.52 22.58
N GLY A 73 2.57 1.06 22.14
CA GLY A 73 2.82 0.81 20.72
C GLY A 73 1.93 -0.28 20.13
N ALA A 74 1.63 -1.34 20.88
CA ALA A 74 0.70 -2.38 20.45
C ALA A 74 -0.74 -1.84 20.21
N VAL A 75 -1.19 -0.87 21.03
CA VAL A 75 -2.52 -0.24 20.86
C VAL A 75 -2.52 0.63 19.60
N VAL A 76 -1.48 1.44 19.41
CA VAL A 76 -1.33 2.27 18.20
C VAL A 76 -1.28 1.41 16.96
N LEU A 77 -0.47 0.35 16.95
CA LEU A 77 -0.39 -0.61 15.84
C LEU A 77 -1.74 -1.23 15.52
N LYS A 78 -2.50 -1.65 16.54
CA LYS A 78 -3.83 -2.24 16.36
C LYS A 78 -4.80 -1.25 15.70
N ILE A 79 -4.84 0.00 16.19
CA ILE A 79 -5.70 1.05 15.62
C ILE A 79 -5.27 1.36 14.18
N SER A 80 -3.97 1.56 13.94
CA SER A 80 -3.43 1.82 12.60
C SER A 80 -3.70 0.68 11.64
N PHE A 81 -3.63 -0.58 12.09
CA PHE A 81 -3.93 -1.75 11.28
C PHE A 81 -5.40 -1.77 10.87
N ILE A 82 -6.33 -1.59 11.83
CA ILE A 82 -7.77 -1.55 11.54
C ILE A 82 -8.08 -0.41 10.56
N PHE A 83 -7.54 0.78 10.80
CA PHE A 83 -7.72 1.93 9.92
C PHE A 83 -7.20 1.66 8.50
N THR A 84 -6.02 1.07 8.37
CA THR A 84 -5.39 0.74 7.09
C THR A 84 -6.20 -0.29 6.32
N VAL A 85 -6.63 -1.37 6.98
CA VAL A 85 -7.46 -2.42 6.38
C VAL A 85 -8.81 -1.87 5.94
N SER A 86 -9.45 -1.03 6.75
CA SER A 86 -10.71 -0.38 6.38
C SER A 86 -10.56 0.45 5.11
N ILE A 87 -9.53 1.27 4.97
CA ILE A 87 -9.28 2.05 3.74
C ILE A 87 -9.03 1.12 2.54
N MET A 88 -8.24 0.07 2.72
CA MET A 88 -7.93 -0.90 1.66
C MET A 88 -9.20 -1.59 1.15
N VAL A 89 -10.06 -2.05 2.06
CA VAL A 89 -11.34 -2.70 1.71
C VAL A 89 -12.32 -1.71 1.08
N LEU A 90 -12.49 -0.50 1.65
CA LEU A 90 -13.35 0.53 1.05
C LEU A 90 -12.90 0.88 -0.36
N SER A 91 -11.60 1.10 -0.57
CA SER A 91 -11.04 1.43 -1.88
C SER A 91 -11.30 0.32 -2.90
N TYR A 92 -11.17 -0.94 -2.49
CA TYR A 92 -11.44 -2.08 -3.34
C TYR A 92 -12.93 -2.17 -3.72
N ILE A 93 -13.82 -2.03 -2.73
CA ILE A 93 -15.28 -2.05 -2.96
C ILE A 93 -15.67 -0.91 -3.90
N ILE A 94 -15.20 0.32 -3.67
CA ILE A 94 -15.51 1.46 -4.53
C ILE A 94 -15.06 1.17 -5.97
N LYS A 95 -13.84 0.64 -6.16
CA LYS A 95 -13.29 0.38 -7.50
C LYS A 95 -13.99 -0.75 -8.25
N HIS A 96 -14.59 -1.73 -7.56
CA HIS A 96 -15.20 -2.91 -8.19
C HIS A 96 -16.73 -2.88 -8.23
N PHE A 97 -17.40 -2.14 -7.34
CA PHE A 97 -18.85 -2.06 -7.27
C PHE A 97 -19.43 -0.76 -7.82
N ILE A 98 -18.70 0.36 -7.75
CA ILE A 98 -19.20 1.69 -8.14
C ILE A 98 -18.63 2.14 -9.50
N LEU A 99 -17.43 1.68 -9.84
CA LEU A 99 -16.67 2.02 -11.05
C LEU A 99 -16.59 0.82 -11.99
#